data_AF-A0A7L3BV98-F1
#
_entry.id   AF-A0A7L3BV98-F1
#
_cell.length_a   1.000
_cell.length_b   1.000
_cell.length_c   1.000
_cell.angle_alpha   90.00
_cell.angle_beta   90.00
_cell.angle_gamma   90.00
#
_symmetry.space_group_name_H-M   'P 1'
#
loop_
_entity.id
_entity.type
_entity.pdbx_description
1 polymer ?
#
loop_
_entity_poly.entity_id
_entity_poly.type
_entity_poly.pdbx_seq_one_letter_code
_entity_poly.pdbx_strand_id
1 'polypeptide(L)'
;RDEIAGCIEKAYEKILFNEATRILFFTTAKKMTDYAKKRGWVLGPNNYYSFSSRQQKPEDATIPSTELAKQVIEYARQLEMIV
;
A
#
# COMPACT_ATOMS: atom_id res chain seq x y z
N ARG A 1 14.78 7.51 -7.16
CA ARG A 1 13.67 7.38 -8.13
C ARG A 1 12.85 6.13 -7.83
N ASP A 2 13.52 5.00 -7.56
CA ASP A 2 12.88 3.76 -7.13
C ASP A 2 12.03 3.91 -5.87
N GLU A 3 12.51 4.61 -4.83
CA GLU A 3 11.73 4.89 -3.62
C GLU A 3 10.48 5.76 -3.89
N ILE A 4 10.62 6.79 -4.73
CA ILE A 4 9.49 7.66 -5.11
C ILE A 4 8.43 6.84 -5.86
N ALA A 5 8.86 5.96 -6.77
CA ALA A 5 7.95 5.06 -7.47
C ALA A 5 7.25 4.09 -6.50
N GLY A 6 7.97 3.53 -5.53
CA GLY A 6 7.39 2.67 -4.49
C GLY A 6 6.40 3.42 -3.59
N CYS A 7 6.64 4.69 -3.30
CA CYS A 7 5.69 5.54 -2.60
C CYS A 7 4.44 5.83 -3.45
N ILE A 8 4.60 6.06 -4.76
CA ILE A 8 3.46 6.28 -5.67
C ILE A 8 2.56 5.04 -5.74
N GLU A 9 3.15 3.85 -5.89
CA GLU A 9 2.43 2.58 -5.93
C GLU A 9 1.61 2.32 -4.65
N LYS A 10 2.07 2.84 -3.50
CA LYS A 10 1.40 2.70 -2.21
C LYS A 10 0.38 3.80 -1.92
N ALA A 11 0.64 5.03 -2.38
CA ALA A 11 -0.17 6.20 -2.06
C ALA A 11 -1.32 6.44 -3.04
N TYR A 12 -1.16 6.03 -4.30
CA TYR A 12 -2.14 6.28 -5.35
C TYR A 12 -2.75 4.99 -5.87
N GLU A 13 -4.07 4.98 -6.05
CA GLU A 13 -4.80 3.90 -6.74
C GLU A 13 -4.66 4.04 -8.27
N LYS A 14 -4.62 5.28 -8.75
CA LYS A 14 -4.34 5.60 -10.15
C LYS A 14 -3.59 6.92 -10.27
N ILE A 15 -2.72 7.04 -11.26
CA ILE A 15 -1.99 8.27 -11.57
C ILE A 15 -1.97 8.52 -13.07
N LEU A 16 -2.05 9.79 -13.46
CA LEU A 16 -1.87 10.23 -14.85
C LEU A 16 -0.42 10.04 -15.30
N PHE A 17 -0.22 9.68 -16.56
CA PHE A 17 1.10 9.58 -17.19
C PHE A 17 1.91 10.88 -17.06
N ASN A 18 1.26 12.04 -17.24
CA ASN A 18 1.90 13.35 -17.13
C ASN A 18 2.34 13.65 -15.68
N GLU A 19 1.51 13.32 -14.69
CA GLU A 19 1.87 13.51 -13.29
C GLU A 19 3.01 12.59 -12.86
N ALA A 20 2.96 11.31 -13.25
CA ALA A 20 4.04 10.37 -12.97
C ALA A 20 5.36 10.84 -13.62
N THR A 21 5.30 11.41 -14.83
CA THR A 21 6.47 11.98 -15.52
C THR A 21 7.08 13.15 -14.73
N ARG A 22 6.24 14.04 -14.18
CA ARG A 22 6.67 15.18 -13.35
C ARG A 22 7.28 14.72 -12.02
N ILE A 23 6.59 13.82 -11.31
CA ILE A 23 7.02 13.36 -9.97
C ILE A 23 8.31 12.54 -10.04
N LEU A 24 8.50 11.75 -11.10
CA LEU A 24 9.72 10.96 -11.30
C LEU A 24 10.84 11.76 -12.01
N PHE A 25 10.59 13.03 -12.33
CA PHE A 25 11.50 13.94 -13.01
C PHE A 25 12.04 13.37 -14.32
N PHE A 26 11.15 12.81 -15.14
CA PHE A 26 11.50 12.37 -16.49
C PHE A 26 11.34 13.52 -17.49
N THR A 27 12.35 13.70 -18.34
CA THR A 27 12.34 14.73 -19.41
C THR A 27 11.71 14.25 -20.71
N THR A 28 11.50 12.93 -20.85
CA THR A 28 11.00 12.34 -22.10
C THR A 28 10.01 11.24 -21.78
N ALA A 29 8.86 11.25 -22.46
CA ALA A 29 7.81 10.23 -22.34
C ALA A 29 8.36 8.80 -22.55
N LYS A 30 9.30 8.62 -23.49
CA LYS A 30 9.98 7.34 -23.74
C LYS A 30 10.63 6.74 -22.49
N LYS A 31 11.31 7.56 -21.68
CA LYS A 31 11.98 7.11 -20.45
C LYS A 31 10.97 6.69 -19.38
N MET A 32 9.85 7.41 -19.30
CA MET A 32 8.75 7.06 -18.41
C MET A 32 8.11 5.72 -18.82
N THR A 33 7.87 5.50 -20.11
CA THR A 33 7.31 4.24 -20.63
C THR A 33 8.24 3.05 -20.38
N ASP A 34 9.55 3.23 -20.59
CA ASP A 34 10.54 2.18 -20.30
C ASP A 34 10.58 1.82 -18.82
N TYR A 35 10.54 2.84 -17.95
CA TYR A 35 10.49 2.67 -16.50
C TYR A 35 9.20 1.98 -16.04
N ALA A 36 8.05 2.38 -16.60
CA ALA A 36 6.76 1.75 -16.37
C ALA A 36 6.80 0.25 -16.74
N LYS A 37 7.39 -0.10 -17.90
CA LYS A 37 7.56 -1.51 -18.30
C LYS A 37 8.45 -2.29 -17.34
N LYS A 38 9.58 -1.70 -16.90
CA LYS A 38 10.48 -2.34 -15.92
C LYS A 38 9.80 -2.63 -14.59
N ARG A 39 8.85 -1.77 -14.17
CA ARG A 39 8.07 -1.90 -12.93
C ARG A 39 6.76 -2.70 -13.09
N GLY A 40 6.38 -3.06 -14.31
CA GLY A 40 5.11 -3.75 -14.59
C GLY A 40 3.87 -2.86 -14.52
N TRP A 41 4.02 -1.53 -14.64
CA TRP A 41 2.91 -0.60 -14.62
C TRP A 41 2.11 -0.71 -15.93
N VAL A 42 0.80 -0.95 -15.83
CA VAL A 42 -0.09 -1.07 -16.99
C VAL A 42 -0.69 0.30 -17.32
N LEU A 43 -0.52 0.73 -18.57
CA LEU A 43 -1.11 1.98 -19.07
C LEU A 43 -2.53 1.69 -19.56
N GLY A 44 -3.53 2.26 -18.88
CA GLY A 44 -4.93 2.18 -19.28
C GLY A 44 -5.28 3.11 -20.46
N PRO A 45 -6.49 2.98 -21.01
CA PRO A 45 -6.94 3.69 -22.23
C PRO A 45 -6.94 5.22 -22.11
N ASN A 46 -6.89 5.77 -20.90
CA ASN A 46 -6.87 7.22 -20.64
C ASN A 46 -5.47 7.74 -20.21
N ASN A 47 -4.40 7.02 -20.50
CA ASN A 47 -3.03 7.32 -20.02
C ASN A 47 -2.92 7.36 -18.49
N TYR A 48 -3.67 6.50 -17.81
CA TYR A 48 -3.54 6.31 -16.37
C TYR A 48 -2.77 5.03 -16.08
N TYR A 49 -1.84 5.10 -15.13
CA TYR A 49 -1.34 3.90 -14.46
C TYR A 49 -2.27 3.57 -13.32
N SER A 50 -2.84 2.37 -13.36
CA SER A 50 -3.55 1.80 -12.23
C SER A 50 -2.53 1.03 -11.40
N PHE A 51 -2.43 1.39 -10.13
CA PHE A 51 -1.80 0.54 -9.15
C PHE A 51 -2.94 -0.16 -8.46
N SER A 52 -2.88 -1.49 -8.39
CA SER A 52 -3.61 -2.19 -7.36
C SER A 52 -3.00 -1.71 -6.06
N SER A 53 -3.47 -0.54 -5.58
CA SER A 53 -3.34 -0.17 -4.19
C SER A 53 -3.69 -1.46 -3.49
N ARG A 54 -2.71 -1.99 -2.75
CA ARG A 54 -3.04 -2.86 -1.66
C ARG A 54 -3.85 -1.95 -0.73
N GLN A 55 -5.12 -1.71 -1.06
CA GLN A 55 -6.21 -2.13 -0.22
C GLN A 55 -5.81 -3.54 0.25
N GLN A 56 -4.89 -3.59 1.21
CA GLN A 56 -5.31 -3.99 2.52
C GLN A 56 -6.61 -3.22 2.69
N LYS A 57 -7.72 -3.85 2.27
CA LYS A 57 -8.89 -3.72 3.09
C LYS A 57 -8.30 -3.91 4.49
N PRO A 58 -8.61 -3.06 5.47
CA PRO A 58 -8.70 -3.61 6.80
C PRO A 58 -9.81 -4.68 6.70
N GLU A 59 -9.47 -5.82 6.07
CA GLU A 59 -10.29 -6.99 5.99
C GLU A 59 -10.29 -7.45 7.43
N ASP A 60 -11.44 -7.17 8.03
CA ASP A 60 -11.83 -7.54 9.36
C ASP A 60 -11.05 -6.81 10.46
N ALA A 61 -11.22 -5.48 10.48
CA ALA A 61 -11.30 -4.74 11.75
C ALA A 61 -12.54 -5.15 12.59
N THR A 62 -12.91 -6.43 12.60
CA THR A 62 -13.55 -7.00 13.77
C THR A 62 -12.55 -6.84 14.88
N ILE A 63 -12.87 -5.97 15.85
CA ILE A 63 -12.11 -5.84 17.11
C ILE A 63 -11.66 -7.25 17.50
N PRO A 64 -10.36 -7.50 17.78
CA PRO A 64 -9.87 -8.83 18.07
C PRO A 64 -10.35 -9.27 19.45
N SER A 65 -11.65 -9.54 19.56
CA SER A 65 -12.37 -9.86 20.80
C SER A 65 -11.84 -11.13 21.42
N THR A 66 -11.37 -12.07 20.59
CA THR A 66 -10.73 -13.32 21.04
C THR A 66 -9.35 -13.07 21.65
N GLU A 67 -8.58 -12.11 21.12
CA GLU A 67 -7.27 -11.74 21.66
C GLU A 67 -7.43 -10.98 22.98
N LEU A 68 -8.36 -10.01 23.02
CA LEU A 68 -8.70 -9.29 24.25
C LEU A 68 -9.23 -10.24 25.35
N ALA A 69 -10.09 -11.19 25.01
CA ALA A 69 -10.60 -12.17 25.98
C ALA A 69 -9.48 -13.05 26.55
N LYS A 70 -8.55 -13.52 25.71
CA LYS A 70 -7.37 -14.27 26.17
C LYS A 70 -6.51 -13.46 27.11
N GLN A 71 -6.23 -12.19 26.77
CA GLN A 71 -5.48 -11.28 27.61
C GLN A 71 -6.14 -11.11 28.98
N VAL A 72 -7.45 -10.86 29.04
CA VAL A 72 -8.18 -10.70 30.31
C VAL A 72 -8.12 -11.97 31.18
N ILE A 73 -8.28 -13.15 30.58
CA ILE A 73 -8.17 -14.43 31.30
C ILE A 73 -6.75 -14.62 31.85
N GLU A 74 -5.73 -14.30 31.05
CA GLU A 74 -4.34 -14.47 31.46
C GLU A 74 -3.94 -13.47 32.55
N TYR A 75 -4.37 -12.21 32.45
CA TYR A 75 -4.21 -11.22 33.52
C TYR A 75 -4.89 -11.67 34.81
N ALA A 76 -6.13 -12.18 34.75
CA ALA A 76 -6.83 -12.70 35.92
C ALA A 76 -6.07 -13.87 36.57
N ARG A 77 -5.60 -14.83 35.75
CA ARG A 77 -4.80 -15.97 36.22
C ARG A 77 -3.50 -15.54 36.90
N GLN A 78 -2.81 -14.55 36.34
CA GLN A 78 -1.58 -14.04 36.92
C GLN A 78 -1.82 -13.36 38.26
N LEU A 79 -2.89 -12.57 38.40
CA LEU A 79 -3.26 -11.90 39.65
C LEU A 79 -3.66 -12.90 40.74
N GLU A 80 -4.41 -13.94 40.41
CA GLU A 80 -4.78 -15.01 41.35
C GLU A 80 -3.58 -15.86 41.78
N MET A 81 -2.51 -15.95 40.98
CA MET A 81 -1.31 -16.72 41.32
C MET A 81 -0.42 -16.02 42.35
N ILE A 82 -0.62 -14.72 42.60
CA ILE A 82 0.15 -13.92 43.57
C ILE A 82 -0.57 -13.78 44.92
N VAL A 83 -1.80 -14.29 45.05
CA VAL A 83 -2.59 -14.36 46.30
C VAL A 83 -2.41 -15.72 46.93
#